data_AF-A0A432SNG1-F1
#
_entry.id   AF-A0A432SNG1-F1
#
_cell.length_a   1.000
_cell.length_b   1.000
_cell.length_c   1.000
_cell.angle_alpha   90.00
_cell.angle_beta   90.00
_cell.angle_gamma   90.00
#
_symmetry.space_group_name_H-M   'P 1'
#
loop_
_entity.id
_entity.type
_entity.pdbx_description
1 polymer ?
#
loop_
_entity_poly.entity_id
_entity_poly.type
_entity_poly.pdbx_seq_one_letter_code
_entity_poly.pdbx_strand_id
1 'polypeptide(L)'
;MKILSLSLLLFLIVGCGSNSNVKENIDKKEELHKETIQNMSIKDNYANFIVAKNNIVRESKYSSGDYILKAYTDQTIGSDNPSQNVYQVYGKINSENFVLNLNANYPTGTKVVVKVFSKDGKLLKVGDIKKLAGVDQPVNMGNLILK
;
A
#
# COMPACT_ATOMS: atom_id res chain seq x y z
N MET A 1 2.85 -36.44 59.03
CA MET A 1 1.78 -37.47 58.90
C MET A 1 1.44 -37.53 57.40
N LYS A 2 1.75 -38.57 56.59
CA LYS A 2 1.39 -40.01 56.65
C LYS A 2 -0.13 -40.14 56.90
N ILE A 3 -1.01 -40.68 56.05
CA ILE A 3 -0.97 -41.84 55.12
C ILE A 3 -2.13 -41.76 54.08
N LEU A 4 -1.91 -42.48 52.97
CA LEU A 4 -2.80 -43.02 51.91
C LEU A 4 -4.27 -43.37 52.26
N SER A 5 -5.12 -43.39 51.23
CA SER A 5 -5.97 -44.55 50.78
C SER A 5 -7.05 -44.03 49.79
N LEU A 6 -7.00 -44.29 48.48
CA LEU A 6 -7.33 -45.52 47.72
C LEU A 6 -8.84 -45.89 47.69
N SER A 7 -9.44 -45.83 46.49
CA SER A 7 -10.39 -46.79 45.85
C SER A 7 -11.23 -46.05 44.79
N LEU A 8 -10.94 -46.17 43.49
CA LEU A 8 -11.43 -47.20 42.55
C LEU A 8 -12.94 -47.12 42.28
N LEU A 9 -13.34 -46.61 41.11
CA LEU A 9 -14.30 -47.34 40.27
C LEU A 9 -14.16 -46.99 38.78
N LEU A 10 -14.01 -48.06 38.03
CA LEU A 10 -13.90 -48.18 36.58
C LEU A 10 -15.32 -48.22 35.99
N PHE A 11 -15.59 -47.44 34.93
CA PHE A 11 -16.59 -47.84 33.94
C PHE A 11 -16.00 -47.68 32.54
N LEU A 12 -15.61 -48.83 31.99
CA LEU A 12 -15.54 -49.07 30.56
C LEU A 12 -16.93 -48.86 29.97
N ILE A 13 -17.08 -47.89 29.08
CA ILE A 13 -18.10 -47.95 28.03
C ILE A 13 -17.35 -48.05 26.70
N VAL A 14 -17.35 -49.27 26.19
CA VAL A 14 -17.04 -49.61 24.80
C VAL A 14 -18.13 -48.97 23.94
N GLY A 15 -17.84 -47.80 23.38
CA GLY A 15 -18.62 -47.18 22.32
C GLY A 15 -17.91 -47.40 20.99
N CYS A 16 -18.18 -48.53 20.35
CA CYS A 16 -17.84 -48.77 18.95
C CYS A 16 -18.68 -47.81 18.11
N GLY A 17 -18.03 -46.89 17.41
CA GLY A 17 -18.70 -45.85 16.64
C GLY A 17 -17.69 -44.94 15.98
N SER A 18 -16.86 -45.50 15.10
CA SER A 18 -16.05 -44.74 14.16
C SER A 18 -16.98 -43.83 13.33
N ASN A 19 -17.07 -42.57 13.72
CA ASN A 19 -17.66 -41.54 12.87
C ASN A 19 -16.60 -40.46 12.64
N SER A 20 -15.63 -40.82 11.80
CA SER A 20 -14.47 -40.04 11.38
C SER A 20 -14.83 -38.75 10.61
N ASN A 21 -16.11 -38.48 10.40
CA ASN A 21 -16.60 -37.48 9.43
C ASN A 21 -16.84 -36.07 10.01
N VAL A 22 -16.77 -35.91 11.35
CA VAL A 22 -17.11 -34.61 11.99
C VAL A 22 -15.86 -33.78 12.27
N LYS A 23 -14.71 -34.40 12.57
CA LYS A 23 -13.47 -33.67 12.87
C LYS A 23 -12.80 -33.11 11.61
N GLU A 24 -12.87 -33.85 10.50
CA GLU A 24 -12.33 -33.43 9.19
C GLU A 24 -13.04 -32.19 8.60
N ASN A 25 -14.27 -31.92 9.04
CA ASN A 25 -15.08 -30.80 8.54
C ASN A 25 -14.88 -29.48 9.31
N ILE A 26 -14.32 -29.53 10.52
CA ILE A 26 -14.02 -28.33 11.32
C ILE A 26 -12.60 -27.85 11.00
N ASP A 27 -11.63 -28.78 10.90
CA ASP A 27 -10.24 -28.45 10.57
C ASP A 27 -10.13 -27.86 9.14
N LYS A 28 -10.89 -28.39 8.17
CA LYS A 28 -10.95 -27.81 6.81
C LYS A 28 -11.58 -26.43 6.77
N LYS A 29 -12.47 -26.07 7.70
CA LYS A 29 -13.17 -24.77 7.70
C LYS A 29 -12.31 -23.66 8.32
N GLU A 30 -11.48 -23.99 9.30
CA GLU A 30 -10.52 -23.04 9.88
C GLU A 30 -9.28 -22.84 9.00
N GLU A 31 -8.90 -23.83 8.18
CA GLU A 31 -7.84 -23.69 7.18
C GLU A 31 -8.33 -22.91 5.94
N LEU A 32 -9.59 -23.11 5.52
CA LEU A 32 -10.21 -22.35 4.42
C LEU A 32 -10.44 -20.85 4.75
N HIS A 33 -10.43 -20.47 6.03
CA HIS A 33 -10.54 -19.06 6.45
C HIS A 33 -9.19 -18.36 6.62
N LYS A 34 -8.06 -19.06 6.46
CA LYS A 34 -6.71 -18.48 6.51
C LYS A 34 -6.07 -18.28 5.14
N GLU A 35 -6.63 -18.81 4.06
CA GLU A 35 -6.06 -18.71 2.72
C GLU A 35 -7.05 -18.19 1.67
N THR A 36 -7.58 -16.98 1.84
CA THR A 36 -7.94 -16.13 0.69
C THR A 36 -7.83 -14.65 1.04
N ILE A 37 -6.71 -14.25 1.67
CA ILE A 37 -6.22 -12.89 1.41
C ILE A 37 -5.49 -13.01 0.09
N GLN A 38 -6.22 -12.85 -1.02
CA GLN A 38 -5.58 -12.52 -2.29
C GLN A 38 -4.82 -11.22 -2.05
N ASN A 39 -3.54 -11.34 -1.71
CA ASN A 39 -2.53 -10.30 -1.87
C ASN A 39 -2.43 -10.07 -3.38
N MET A 40 -3.42 -9.40 -3.96
CA MET A 40 -3.33 -8.82 -5.29
C MET A 40 -2.20 -7.80 -5.22
N SER A 41 -1.00 -8.24 -5.60
CA SER A 41 0.15 -7.37 -5.74
C SER A 41 -0.21 -6.31 -6.78
N ILE A 42 -0.22 -5.04 -6.37
CA ILE A 42 -0.46 -3.93 -7.27
C ILE A 42 0.69 -3.89 -8.27
N LYS A 43 0.38 -4.09 -9.56
CA LYS A 43 1.38 -4.03 -10.62
C LYS A 43 1.90 -2.60 -10.76
N ASP A 44 3.19 -2.40 -10.52
CA ASP A 44 3.87 -1.13 -10.76
C ASP A 44 4.45 -1.09 -12.17
N ASN A 45 3.66 -0.60 -13.14
CA ASN A 45 4.10 -0.43 -14.52
C ASN A 45 5.18 0.66 -14.69
N TYR A 46 5.51 1.40 -13.63
CA TYR A 46 6.46 2.52 -13.62
C TYR A 46 7.53 2.32 -12.56
N ALA A 47 7.95 1.07 -12.33
CA ALA A 47 8.99 0.74 -11.35
C ALA A 47 10.35 1.38 -11.69
N ASN A 48 10.59 1.70 -12.97
CA ASN A 48 11.79 2.40 -13.44
C ASN A 48 11.73 3.93 -13.25
N PHE A 49 10.59 4.49 -12.83
CA PHE A 49 10.48 5.91 -12.51
C PHE A 49 11.09 6.15 -11.14
N ILE A 50 11.68 7.32 -10.97
CA ILE A 50 12.37 7.73 -9.74
C ILE A 50 11.50 8.66 -8.90
N VAL A 51 11.70 8.68 -7.58
CA VAL A 51 10.96 9.60 -6.70
C VAL A 51 11.27 11.03 -7.11
N ALA A 52 10.23 11.80 -7.40
CA ALA A 52 10.36 13.19 -7.78
C ALA A 52 10.83 14.03 -6.60
N LYS A 53 11.60 15.08 -6.86
CA LYS A 53 12.07 16.04 -5.87
C LYS A 53 11.17 17.27 -5.83
N ASN A 54 10.98 17.83 -4.63
CA ASN A 54 10.32 19.10 -4.42
C ASN A 54 11.28 20.28 -4.65
N ASN A 55 10.80 21.51 -4.48
CA ASN A 55 11.56 22.73 -4.72
C ASN A 55 12.82 22.90 -3.85
N ILE A 56 12.95 22.16 -2.74
CA ILE A 56 14.15 22.15 -1.89
C ILE A 56 14.93 20.83 -2.00
N VAL A 57 14.72 20.08 -3.09
CA VAL A 57 15.51 18.88 -3.45
C VAL A 57 15.28 17.70 -2.49
N ARG A 58 14.13 17.65 -1.80
CA ARG A 58 13.67 16.50 -1.00
C ARG A 58 12.63 15.70 -1.76
N GLU A 59 12.31 14.49 -1.33
CA GLU A 59 11.18 13.74 -1.92
C GLU A 59 9.90 14.57 -1.93
N SER A 60 9.24 14.66 -3.09
CA SER A 60 7.92 15.26 -3.20
C SER A 60 6.89 14.27 -2.68
N LYS A 61 6.44 14.52 -1.45
CA LYS A 61 5.49 13.67 -0.74
C LYS A 61 4.37 14.47 -0.11
N TYR A 62 3.22 13.82 -0.01
CA TYR A 62 2.05 14.27 0.71
C TYR A 62 1.64 13.13 1.65
N SER A 63 1.26 13.46 2.87
CA SER A 63 0.85 12.48 3.87
C SER A 63 -0.51 12.89 4.41
N SER A 64 -1.45 11.95 4.41
CA SER A 64 -2.76 12.13 5.04
C SER A 64 -3.24 10.80 5.61
N GLY A 65 -3.85 10.84 6.79
CA GLY A 65 -4.44 9.68 7.45
C GLY A 65 -3.50 8.48 7.42
N ASP A 66 -3.88 7.44 6.66
CA ASP A 66 -3.17 6.16 6.57
C ASP A 66 -2.26 6.03 5.34
N TYR A 67 -2.11 7.10 4.55
CA TYR A 67 -1.48 7.05 3.24
C TYR A 67 -0.34 8.05 3.07
N ILE A 68 0.62 7.66 2.24
CA ILE A 68 1.71 8.50 1.75
C ILE A 68 1.62 8.50 0.23
N LEU A 69 1.50 9.68 -0.35
CA LEU A 69 1.55 9.90 -1.79
C LEU A 69 2.93 10.42 -2.14
N LYS A 70 3.54 9.85 -3.17
CA LYS A 70 4.81 10.32 -3.73
C LYS A 70 4.65 10.50 -5.23
N ALA A 71 5.18 11.60 -5.75
CA ALA A 71 5.33 11.77 -7.19
C ALA A 71 6.59 11.01 -7.66
N TYR A 72 6.51 10.43 -8.85
CA TYR A 72 7.61 9.76 -9.53
C TYR A 72 7.74 10.28 -10.95
N THR A 73 8.96 10.44 -11.44
CA THR A 73 9.26 10.97 -12.77
C THR A 73 10.13 10.01 -13.60
N ASP A 74 10.03 10.12 -14.93
CA ASP A 74 10.91 9.38 -15.86
C ASP A 74 12.25 10.08 -16.11
N GLN A 75 12.42 11.31 -15.60
CA GLN A 75 13.65 12.10 -15.70
C GLN A 75 14.08 12.59 -14.32
N THR A 76 15.37 12.85 -14.17
CA THR A 76 15.96 13.58 -13.02
C THR A 76 15.96 15.07 -13.30
N ILE A 77 16.07 15.87 -12.24
CA ILE A 77 16.58 17.23 -12.38
C ILE A 77 18.08 17.15 -12.71
N GLY A 78 18.55 17.92 -13.70
CA GLY A 78 19.95 17.86 -14.15
C GLY A 78 20.97 18.33 -13.11
N SER A 79 20.51 19.03 -12.07
CA SER A 79 21.29 19.44 -10.90
C SER A 79 20.40 19.41 -9.66
N ASP A 80 20.96 18.98 -8.53
CA ASP A 80 20.31 18.96 -7.20
C ASP A 80 20.22 20.36 -6.59
N ASN A 81 19.71 21.31 -7.37
CA ASN A 81 19.54 22.70 -6.99
C ASN A 81 18.09 22.97 -6.61
N PRO A 82 17.87 23.71 -5.51
CA PRO A 82 16.56 24.26 -5.21
C PRO A 82 16.03 25.10 -6.38
N SER A 83 14.71 25.22 -6.46
CA SER A 83 14.05 26.14 -7.38
C SER A 83 13.14 27.09 -6.62
N GLN A 84 13.05 28.33 -7.09
CA GLN A 84 12.10 29.31 -6.55
C GLN A 84 10.66 29.03 -7.02
N ASN A 85 10.50 28.21 -8.07
CA ASN A 85 9.21 27.84 -8.66
C ASN A 85 8.91 26.34 -8.48
N VAL A 86 7.65 25.98 -8.69
CA VAL A 86 7.18 24.59 -8.58
C VAL A 86 6.30 24.19 -9.76
N TYR A 87 6.32 22.91 -10.11
CA TYR A 87 5.18 22.26 -10.74
C TYR A 87 4.23 21.76 -9.65
N GLN A 88 2.96 22.15 -9.70
CA GLN A 88 1.95 21.61 -8.80
C GLN A 88 1.34 20.36 -9.42
N VAL A 89 1.42 19.23 -8.72
CA VAL A 89 0.72 17.99 -9.08
C VAL A 89 -0.35 17.76 -8.04
N TYR A 90 -1.62 17.73 -8.45
CA TYR A 90 -2.75 17.73 -7.53
C TYR A 90 -3.81 16.72 -7.95
N GLY A 91 -4.71 16.39 -7.02
CA GLY A 91 -5.82 15.48 -7.28
C GLY A 91 -6.58 15.18 -5.99
N LYS A 92 -7.31 14.07 -5.98
CA LYS A 92 -7.96 13.56 -4.76
C LYS A 92 -7.57 12.12 -4.47
N ILE A 93 -7.52 11.78 -3.19
CA ILE A 93 -7.37 10.43 -2.67
C ILE A 93 -8.52 10.15 -1.71
N ASN A 94 -9.39 9.19 -2.01
CA ASN A 94 -10.59 8.88 -1.19
C ASN A 94 -11.40 10.13 -0.77
N SER A 95 -11.54 11.12 -1.67
CA SER A 95 -12.21 12.42 -1.47
C SER A 95 -11.41 13.53 -0.80
N GLU A 96 -10.20 13.25 -0.31
CA GLU A 96 -9.29 14.27 0.23
C GLU A 96 -8.44 14.88 -0.87
N ASN A 97 -8.30 16.21 -0.89
CA ASN A 97 -7.43 16.90 -1.85
C ASN A 97 -5.96 16.73 -1.45
N PHE A 98 -5.09 16.46 -2.43
CA PHE A 98 -3.65 16.50 -2.24
C PHE A 98 -2.99 17.46 -3.22
N VAL A 99 -1.85 18.02 -2.81
CA VAL A 99 -0.94 18.78 -3.68
C VAL A 99 0.49 18.35 -3.38
N LEU A 100 1.21 18.01 -4.44
CA LEU A 100 2.63 17.68 -4.46
C LEU A 100 3.35 18.78 -5.23
N ASN A 101 4.27 19.48 -4.55
CA ASN A 101 5.09 20.49 -5.18
C ASN A 101 6.37 19.83 -5.71
N LEU A 102 6.56 19.82 -7.02
CA LEU A 102 7.75 19.30 -7.69
C LEU A 102 8.67 20.48 -8.04
N ASN A 103 9.98 20.23 -8.05
CA ASN A 103 10.97 21.22 -8.45
C ASN A 103 10.74 21.70 -9.89
N ALA A 104 10.73 23.01 -10.14
CA ALA A 104 10.53 23.53 -11.50
C ALA A 104 11.68 23.23 -12.49
N ASN A 105 12.82 22.71 -12.02
CA ASN A 105 13.95 22.35 -12.86
C ASN A 105 13.76 21.02 -13.63
N TYR A 106 12.65 20.30 -13.43
CA TYR A 106 12.31 19.17 -14.30
C TYR A 106 12.07 19.66 -15.74
N PRO A 107 12.64 18.98 -16.76
CA PRO A 107 12.39 19.35 -18.15
C PRO A 107 10.91 19.28 -18.51
N THR A 108 10.43 20.22 -19.33
CA THR A 108 9.08 20.14 -19.88
C THR A 108 8.90 18.84 -20.67
N GLY A 109 7.74 18.21 -20.54
CA GLY A 109 7.45 16.91 -21.12
C GLY A 109 7.87 15.73 -20.25
N THR A 110 8.59 15.94 -19.14
CA THR A 110 8.83 14.93 -18.11
C THR A 110 7.51 14.28 -17.73
N LYS A 111 7.47 12.95 -17.75
CA LYS A 111 6.29 12.20 -17.34
C LYS A 111 6.28 12.06 -15.83
N VAL A 112 5.10 12.23 -15.24
CA VAL A 112 4.87 12.11 -13.81
C VAL A 112 3.77 11.10 -13.53
N VAL A 113 3.97 10.30 -12.49
CA VAL A 113 2.97 9.41 -11.92
C VAL A 113 2.89 9.66 -10.42
N VAL A 114 1.72 9.55 -9.82
CA VAL A 114 1.58 9.57 -8.36
C VAL A 114 1.33 8.16 -7.88
N LYS A 115 2.15 7.69 -6.96
CA LYS A 115 2.00 6.39 -6.30
C LYS A 115 1.52 6.61 -4.87
N VAL A 116 0.56 5.81 -4.43
CA VAL A 116 -0.01 5.82 -3.09
C VAL A 116 0.49 4.60 -2.35
N PHE A 117 1.04 4.83 -1.16
CA PHE A 117 1.54 3.81 -0.26
C PHE A 117 0.78 3.89 1.06
N SER A 118 0.63 2.78 1.76
CA SER A 118 0.30 2.79 3.18
C SER A 118 1.50 3.30 3.99
N LYS A 119 1.26 3.67 5.25
CA LYS A 119 2.32 4.12 6.17
C LYS A 119 3.43 3.11 6.42
N ASP A 120 3.14 1.81 6.29
CA ASP A 120 4.13 0.73 6.38
C ASP A 120 4.97 0.56 5.10
N GLY A 121 4.69 1.35 4.06
CA GLY A 121 5.43 1.34 2.79
C GLY A 121 4.88 0.41 1.72
N LYS A 122 3.77 -0.30 1.95
CA LYS A 122 3.15 -1.13 0.90
C LYS A 122 2.51 -0.26 -0.18
N LEU A 123 2.77 -0.57 -1.45
CA LEU A 123 2.14 0.10 -2.60
C LEU A 123 0.65 -0.28 -2.68
N LEU A 124 -0.23 0.73 -2.65
CA LEU A 124 -1.68 0.57 -2.69
C LEU A 124 -2.28 0.96 -4.05
N LYS A 125 -1.71 1.97 -4.72
CA LYS A 125 -2.22 2.48 -5.99
C LYS A 125 -1.13 3.14 -6.82
N VAL A 126 -1.23 2.96 -8.12
CA VAL A 126 -0.47 3.71 -9.13
C VAL A 126 -1.48 4.55 -9.92
N GLY A 127 -1.25 5.85 -9.96
CA GLY A 127 -2.07 6.78 -10.75
C GLY A 127 -1.73 6.74 -12.24
N ASP A 128 -2.53 7.45 -13.03
CA ASP A 128 -2.29 7.60 -14.47
C ASP A 128 -1.05 8.45 -14.73
N ILE A 129 -0.38 8.16 -15.84
CA ILE A 129 0.75 8.95 -16.29
C ILE A 129 0.30 10.27 -16.89
N LYS A 130 0.94 11.37 -16.49
CA LYS A 130 0.74 12.72 -17.02
C LYS A 130 2.08 13.31 -17.44
N LYS A 131 2.06 14.44 -18.13
CA LYS A 131 3.27 15.18 -18.53
C LYS A 131 3.28 16.55 -17.87
N LEU A 132 4.45 17.00 -17.44
CA LEU A 132 4.67 18.40 -17.05
C LEU A 132 4.62 19.27 -18.30
N ALA A 133 3.70 20.24 -18.34
CA ALA A 133 3.46 21.08 -19.52
C ALA A 133 4.15 22.45 -19.45
N GLY A 134 4.65 22.84 -18.28
CA GLY A 134 5.35 24.11 -18.05
C GLY A 134 5.23 24.55 -16.60
N VAL A 135 6.15 25.41 -16.14
CA VAL A 135 6.04 26.04 -14.82
C VAL A 135 4.72 26.83 -14.78
N ASP A 136 4.01 26.77 -13.66
CA ASP A 136 2.65 27.32 -13.48
C ASP A 136 1.50 26.63 -14.25
N GLN A 137 1.77 25.49 -14.91
CA GLN A 137 0.71 24.64 -15.44
C GLN A 137 0.51 23.43 -14.52
N PRO A 138 -0.48 23.49 -13.61
CA PRO A 138 -0.68 22.43 -12.63
C PRO A 138 -1.20 21.16 -13.31
N VAL A 139 -0.73 20.00 -12.84
CA VAL A 139 -1.07 18.69 -13.37
C VAL A 139 -2.12 18.04 -12.49
N ASN A 140 -3.31 17.83 -13.07
CA ASN A 140 -4.41 17.12 -12.40
C ASN A 140 -4.30 15.61 -12.59
N MET A 141 -4.18 14.89 -11.48
CA MET A 141 -4.09 13.43 -11.41
C MET A 141 -5.45 12.74 -11.27
N GLY A 142 -6.54 13.52 -11.17
CA GLY A 142 -7.90 13.00 -10.99
C GLY A 142 -8.15 12.43 -9.60
N ASN A 143 -9.09 11.47 -9.52
CA ASN A 143 -9.41 10.74 -8.29
C ASN A 143 -8.63 9.43 -8.25
N LEU A 144 -7.75 9.31 -7.25
CA LEU A 144 -7.11 8.07 -6.85
C LEU A 144 -8.03 7.38 -5.83
N ILE A 145 -8.78 6.38 -6.28
CA ILE A 145 -9.65 5.58 -5.40
C ILE A 145 -8.88 4.32 -4.99
N LEU A 146 -8.71 4.15 -3.68
CA LEU A 146 -8.17 2.91 -3.10
C LEU A 146 -9.30 1.88 -3.02
N LYS A 147 -9.00 0.64 -3.40
CA LYS A 147 -9.94 -0.48 -3.30
C LYS A 147 -9.81 -1.17 -1.96
#